data_AF-A0A318QP73-F1
#
_entry.id   AF-A0A318QP73-F1
#
_cell.length_a   1.000
_cell.length_b   1.000
_cell.length_c   1.000
_cell.angle_alpha   90.00
_cell.angle_beta   90.00
_cell.angle_gamma   90.00
#
_symmetry.space_group_name_H-M   'P 1'
#
loop_
_entity.id
_entity.type
_entity.pdbx_description
1 polymer ?
#
loop_
_entity_poly.entity_id
_entity_poly.type
_entity_poly.pdbx_seq_one_letter_code
_entity_poly.pdbx_strand_id
1 'polypeptide(L)'
;MLEVFMHDFPKGADLHNHLVGAIYAENTMRWAAQDGLCVDMDHKAIKPDHCAQDRGKMRNAATVEADSSSENSMVDSLSMRNFHPSQNVTSGHDQFFSTFPRFIAGMGLTHEGAMLAEAVTRAADDHTTYLELMIAPDIEALIRRGLKHPLQGEDFAAVQASYSPAETQDFITLARQDTDRMEADMRILLRCDTPQAAPGCRVRVRYLYATLRTFTLAAVFSQISGAYALVKADPRFVGVNIVAPEDDRVAMRDYDLHMRMFHYMSGLDPQVNLSLHAGELAEGLVPPEGLWNHITNAVTVAGARRIGHGVDMAYEQNATATLAEMARRHVMVEINQTSNDQILGVRGNAHPFQLYRAAGVPVAFSTDDEGVERINLTHEYVRAAETWPLTYGEFKDLSRTGLEYSFLPGNSLWAQTAPFRPVHACTHTDMKSEQITASCATFLQNSEKAQAQWALEKNFVTFEENVNRNTLFRKK
;
A
#
# COMPACT_ATOMS: atom_id res chain seq x y z
N MET A 1 -26.87 -1.58 -7.06
CA MET A 1 -26.61 -1.33 -8.50
C MET A 1 -25.25 -0.69 -8.70
N LEU A 2 -24.94 0.40 -7.98
CA LEU A 2 -23.60 1.00 -7.98
C LEU A 2 -22.51 -0.02 -7.59
N GLU A 3 -22.71 -0.76 -6.50
CA GLU A 3 -21.80 -1.86 -6.09
C GLU A 3 -21.46 -2.81 -7.23
N VAL A 4 -22.48 -3.37 -7.90
CA VAL A 4 -22.31 -4.30 -9.02
C VAL A 4 -21.59 -3.65 -10.20
N PHE A 5 -21.87 -2.38 -10.48
CA PHE A 5 -21.19 -1.63 -11.54
C PHE A 5 -19.72 -1.40 -11.22
N MET A 6 -19.41 -0.98 -9.99
CA MET A 6 -18.05 -0.68 -9.55
C MET A 6 -17.23 -1.94 -9.31
N HIS A 7 -17.84 -3.05 -8.93
CA HIS A 7 -17.15 -4.34 -8.82
C HIS A 7 -16.48 -4.73 -10.15
N ASP A 8 -17.24 -4.66 -11.25
CA ASP A 8 -16.75 -5.01 -12.59
C ASP A 8 -15.90 -3.90 -13.25
N PHE A 9 -15.90 -2.69 -12.68
CA PHE A 9 -15.15 -1.54 -13.21
C PHE A 9 -13.65 -1.82 -13.15
N PRO A 10 -12.88 -1.68 -14.25
CA PRO A 10 -11.44 -1.85 -14.24
C PRO A 10 -10.75 -0.76 -13.42
N LYS A 11 -10.05 -1.13 -12.34
CA LYS A 11 -9.43 -0.16 -11.42
C LYS A 11 -7.95 0.08 -11.68
N GLY A 12 -7.32 -0.77 -12.49
CA GLY A 12 -5.93 -0.58 -12.92
C GLY A 12 -4.95 -1.04 -11.85
N ALA A 13 -4.69 -0.18 -10.85
CA ALA A 13 -3.69 -0.42 -9.83
C ALA A 13 -4.15 -0.02 -8.42
N ASP A 14 -3.61 -0.74 -7.43
CA ASP A 14 -3.57 -0.33 -6.03
C ASP A 14 -2.10 -0.09 -5.64
N LEU A 15 -1.76 1.14 -5.27
CA LEU A 15 -0.38 1.60 -5.09
C LEU A 15 0.03 1.82 -3.63
N HIS A 16 -0.91 1.68 -2.70
CA HIS A 16 -0.70 1.90 -1.28
C HIS A 16 -1.43 0.80 -0.52
N ASN A 17 -0.72 -0.31 -0.33
CA ASN A 17 -1.29 -1.50 0.27
C ASN A 17 -0.22 -2.24 1.09
N HIS A 18 -0.46 -2.39 2.39
CA HIS A 18 0.46 -3.11 3.28
C HIS A 18 0.11 -4.60 3.27
N LEU A 19 1.01 -5.45 2.78
CA LEU A 19 0.70 -6.89 2.64
C LEU A 19 0.28 -7.53 3.97
N VAL A 20 0.85 -7.07 5.10
CA VAL A 20 0.50 -7.56 6.43
C VAL A 20 -0.94 -7.22 6.80
N GLY A 21 -1.42 -5.99 6.59
CA GLY A 21 -2.80 -5.64 6.90
C GLY A 21 -3.80 -5.85 5.76
N ALA A 22 -3.34 -6.23 4.56
CA ALA A 22 -4.20 -6.70 3.46
C ALA A 22 -4.95 -7.99 3.80
N ILE A 23 -4.51 -8.72 4.83
CA ILE A 23 -5.01 -10.04 5.13
C ILE A 23 -6.14 -9.99 6.15
N TYR A 24 -7.28 -10.51 5.71
CA TYR A 24 -8.47 -10.66 6.53
C TYR A 24 -8.22 -11.55 7.76
N ALA A 25 -8.71 -11.11 8.91
CA ALA A 25 -8.51 -11.78 10.20
C ALA A 25 -8.90 -13.27 10.19
N GLU A 26 -9.91 -13.66 9.41
CA GLU A 26 -10.33 -15.05 9.23
C GLU A 26 -9.23 -15.94 8.64
N ASN A 27 -8.45 -15.41 7.68
CA ASN A 27 -7.31 -16.14 7.12
C ASN A 27 -6.23 -16.34 8.18
N THR A 28 -5.92 -15.28 8.95
CA THR A 28 -4.93 -15.35 10.02
C THR A 28 -5.34 -16.31 11.14
N MET A 29 -6.62 -16.37 11.50
CA MET A 29 -7.14 -17.35 12.46
C MET A 29 -7.01 -18.78 11.95
N ARG A 30 -7.33 -19.02 10.68
CA ARG A 30 -7.17 -20.33 10.03
C ARG A 30 -5.71 -20.78 10.01
N TRP A 31 -4.77 -19.90 9.69
CA TRP A 31 -3.35 -20.21 9.70
C TRP A 31 -2.84 -20.50 11.12
N ALA A 32 -3.25 -19.70 12.10
CA ALA A 32 -2.93 -19.97 13.50
C ALA A 32 -3.47 -21.34 13.98
N ALA A 33 -4.66 -21.74 13.50
CA ALA A 33 -5.22 -23.07 13.78
C ALA A 33 -4.41 -24.19 13.11
N GLN A 34 -3.98 -24.01 11.86
CA GLN A 34 -3.13 -24.97 11.14
C GLN A 34 -1.79 -25.18 11.84
N ASP A 35 -1.21 -24.09 12.36
CA ASP A 35 0.07 -24.12 13.07
C ASP A 35 -0.08 -24.57 14.53
N GLY A 36 -1.31 -24.73 15.03
CA GLY A 36 -1.58 -25.13 16.41
C GLY A 36 -1.17 -24.08 17.43
N LEU A 37 -1.27 -22.80 17.09
CA LEU A 37 -0.93 -21.68 17.97
C LEU A 37 -1.94 -21.49 19.11
N CYS A 38 -1.50 -20.76 20.13
CA CYS A 38 -2.37 -20.31 21.20
C CYS A 38 -3.10 -19.02 20.82
N VAL A 39 -4.33 -18.89 21.31
CA VAL A 39 -5.08 -17.64 21.37
C VAL A 39 -5.29 -17.26 22.83
N ASP A 40 -4.86 -16.06 23.18
CA ASP A 40 -5.13 -15.43 24.47
C ASP A 40 -6.50 -14.75 24.41
N MET A 41 -7.50 -15.36 25.06
CA MET A 41 -8.88 -14.87 25.02
C MET A 41 -9.12 -13.63 25.91
N ASP A 42 -8.21 -13.30 26.82
CA ASP A 42 -8.35 -12.09 27.65
C ASP A 42 -7.87 -10.86 26.88
N HIS A 43 -6.72 -10.98 26.20
CA HIS A 43 -6.18 -9.91 25.35
C HIS A 43 -6.63 -10.00 23.89
N LYS A 44 -7.41 -11.03 23.54
CA LYS A 44 -7.93 -11.32 22.21
C LYS A 44 -6.83 -11.25 21.14
N ALA A 45 -5.76 -12.00 21.38
CA ALA A 45 -4.54 -11.98 20.57
C ALA A 45 -4.05 -13.41 20.29
N ILE A 46 -3.56 -13.64 19.08
CA ILE A 46 -2.81 -14.84 18.71
C ILE A 46 -1.40 -14.71 19.31
N LYS A 47 -0.90 -15.80 19.89
CA LYS A 47 0.43 -15.86 20.51
C LYS A 47 1.34 -16.80 19.72
N PRO A 48 2.67 -16.56 19.72
CA PRO A 48 3.62 -17.42 19.01
C PRO A 48 3.79 -18.81 19.66
N ASP A 49 3.29 -19.01 20.89
CA ASP A 49 3.36 -20.29 21.58
C ASP A 49 2.36 -21.30 20.97
N HIS A 50 2.75 -22.58 20.90
CA HIS A 50 1.85 -23.66 20.48
C HIS A 50 0.95 -24.15 21.63
N CYS A 51 -0.34 -24.35 21.37
CA CYS A 51 -1.31 -24.87 22.33
C CYS A 51 -1.77 -26.27 21.91
N ALA A 52 -1.37 -27.33 22.59
CA ALA A 52 -1.92 -28.66 22.30
C ALA A 52 -3.39 -28.82 22.77
N GLN A 53 -3.77 -28.11 23.85
CA GLN A 53 -5.10 -28.15 24.46
C GLN A 53 -5.37 -26.84 25.21
N ASP A 54 -6.64 -26.48 25.36
CA ASP A 54 -7.07 -25.31 26.12
C ASP A 54 -6.59 -25.33 27.58
N ARG A 55 -6.08 -24.20 28.07
CA ARG A 55 -5.60 -24.01 29.44
C ARG A 55 -6.05 -22.66 29.98
N GLY A 56 -7.16 -22.67 30.73
CA GLY A 56 -7.76 -21.46 31.29
C GLY A 56 -8.20 -20.51 30.18
N LYS A 57 -7.48 -19.40 30.02
CA LYS A 57 -7.76 -18.33 29.04
C LYS A 57 -6.93 -18.43 27.76
N MET A 58 -5.93 -19.31 27.75
CA MET A 58 -5.20 -19.69 26.54
C MET A 58 -5.93 -20.84 25.88
N ARG A 59 -6.34 -20.65 24.62
CA ARG A 59 -7.07 -21.66 23.84
C ARG A 59 -6.26 -22.08 22.62
N ASN A 60 -6.44 -23.32 22.18
CA ASN A 60 -5.94 -23.73 20.88
C ASN A 60 -6.69 -22.97 19.78
N ALA A 61 -5.97 -22.42 18.80
CA ALA A 61 -6.55 -21.62 17.73
C ALA A 61 -7.61 -22.38 16.92
N ALA A 62 -7.46 -23.69 16.69
CA ALA A 62 -8.46 -24.52 16.03
C ALA A 62 -9.75 -24.67 16.85
N THR A 63 -9.66 -24.69 18.19
CA THR A 63 -10.86 -24.63 19.06
C THR A 63 -11.58 -23.29 18.91
N VAL A 64 -10.83 -22.19 18.80
CA VAL A 64 -11.40 -20.85 18.63
C VAL A 64 -12.03 -20.67 17.25
N GLU A 65 -11.35 -21.12 16.19
CA GLU A 65 -11.86 -21.11 14.81
C GLU A 65 -13.14 -21.95 14.67
N ALA A 66 -13.23 -23.10 15.34
CA ALA A 66 -14.40 -23.97 15.27
C ALA A 66 -15.63 -23.45 16.04
N ASP A 67 -15.48 -22.46 16.92
CA ASP A 67 -16.57 -21.85 17.70
C ASP A 67 -16.90 -20.45 17.18
N SER A 68 -18.04 -20.31 16.50
CA SER A 68 -18.40 -19.05 15.85
C SER A 68 -18.48 -17.85 16.79
N SER A 69 -18.76 -18.03 18.08
CA SER A 69 -18.76 -16.92 19.03
C SER A 69 -17.34 -16.44 19.33
N SER A 70 -16.41 -17.37 19.55
CA SER A 70 -15.01 -17.09 19.86
C SER A 70 -14.28 -16.56 18.63
N GLU A 71 -14.50 -17.15 17.46
CA GLU A 71 -13.97 -16.67 16.17
C GLU A 71 -14.44 -15.23 15.90
N ASN A 72 -15.74 -14.95 16.04
CA ASN A 72 -16.23 -13.58 15.81
C ASN A 72 -15.63 -12.57 16.78
N SER A 73 -15.45 -12.94 18.06
CA SER A 73 -14.78 -12.08 19.02
C SER A 73 -13.31 -11.84 18.66
N MET A 74 -12.64 -12.79 18.02
CA MET A 74 -11.28 -12.61 17.53
C MET A 74 -11.27 -11.72 16.30
N VAL A 75 -12.12 -11.97 15.30
CA VAL A 75 -12.18 -11.11 14.10
C VAL A 75 -12.43 -9.65 14.46
N ASP A 76 -13.34 -9.36 15.40
CA ASP A 76 -13.59 -7.99 15.88
C ASP A 76 -12.36 -7.38 16.61
N SER A 77 -11.48 -8.21 17.18
CA SER A 77 -10.25 -7.77 17.84
C SER A 77 -9.08 -7.55 16.88
N LEU A 78 -9.03 -8.34 15.82
CA LEU A 78 -7.95 -8.36 14.83
C LEU A 78 -8.23 -7.45 13.62
N SER A 79 -9.34 -6.72 13.63
CA SER A 79 -9.75 -5.86 12.52
C SER A 79 -10.61 -4.69 13.02
N MET A 80 -11.06 -3.83 12.10
CA MET A 80 -11.98 -2.72 12.36
C MET A 80 -13.47 -3.15 12.37
N ARG A 81 -13.75 -4.46 12.28
CA ARG A 81 -15.12 -4.99 12.26
C ARG A 81 -15.81 -4.71 13.59
N ASN A 82 -17.00 -4.11 13.52
CA ASN A 82 -17.81 -3.78 14.69
C ASN A 82 -17.07 -2.93 15.75
N PHE A 83 -16.03 -2.19 15.35
CA PHE A 83 -15.32 -1.35 16.29
C PHE A 83 -16.23 -0.22 16.80
N HIS A 84 -16.32 -0.14 18.11
CA HIS A 84 -16.95 0.97 18.83
C HIS A 84 -16.01 1.38 19.97
N PRO A 85 -15.77 2.70 20.16
CA PRO A 85 -14.98 3.18 21.29
C PRO A 85 -15.46 2.61 22.62
N SER A 86 -14.51 2.18 23.44
CA SER A 86 -14.73 1.57 24.74
C SER A 86 -13.81 2.18 25.80
N GLN A 87 -13.91 1.74 27.05
CA GLN A 87 -13.01 2.21 28.11
C GLN A 87 -11.54 1.81 27.88
N ASN A 88 -11.28 0.73 27.14
CA ASN A 88 -9.92 0.19 26.95
C ASN A 88 -9.29 0.60 25.61
N VAL A 89 -10.12 0.94 24.61
CA VAL A 89 -9.70 1.39 23.29
C VAL A 89 -10.60 2.54 22.91
N THR A 90 -10.07 3.76 22.95
CA THR A 90 -10.86 5.00 22.96
C THR A 90 -11.07 5.58 21.57
N SER A 91 -10.28 5.18 20.59
CA SER A 91 -10.31 5.69 19.22
C SER A 91 -10.14 4.59 18.18
N GLY A 92 -10.58 4.86 16.94
CA GLY A 92 -10.35 3.95 15.82
C GLY A 92 -8.88 3.85 15.45
N HIS A 93 -8.12 4.94 15.60
CA HIS A 93 -6.66 4.96 15.57
C HIS A 93 -6.03 3.90 16.50
N ASP A 94 -6.41 3.89 17.78
CA ASP A 94 -5.86 2.93 18.75
C ASP A 94 -6.28 1.49 18.41
N GLN A 95 -7.52 1.29 17.96
CA GLN A 95 -7.95 -0.04 17.52
C GLN A 95 -7.10 -0.51 16.35
N PHE A 96 -7.00 0.28 15.30
CA PHE A 96 -6.27 -0.05 14.07
C PHE A 96 -4.83 -0.49 14.39
N PHE A 97 -4.04 0.35 15.06
CA PHE A 97 -2.65 0.02 15.35
C PHE A 97 -2.49 -1.12 16.38
N SER A 98 -3.47 -1.31 17.26
CA SER A 98 -3.44 -2.44 18.20
C SER A 98 -3.75 -3.80 17.55
N THR A 99 -4.29 -3.84 16.33
CA THR A 99 -4.57 -5.10 15.64
C THR A 99 -3.29 -5.86 15.27
N PHE A 100 -2.28 -5.17 14.73
CA PHE A 100 -1.03 -5.77 14.27
C PHE A 100 -0.34 -6.67 15.32
N PRO A 101 -0.02 -6.20 16.55
CA PRO A 101 0.58 -7.07 17.55
C PRO A 101 -0.34 -8.20 18.04
N ARG A 102 -1.66 -8.13 17.77
CA ARG A 102 -2.61 -9.20 18.11
C ARG A 102 -2.64 -10.31 17.08
N PHE A 103 -2.36 -10.05 15.81
CA PHE A 103 -2.45 -11.07 14.75
C PHE A 103 -1.11 -11.50 14.16
N ILE A 104 -0.02 -10.73 14.31
CA ILE A 104 1.23 -10.99 13.58
C ILE A 104 1.82 -12.38 13.85
N ALA A 105 1.61 -12.92 15.05
CA ALA A 105 2.02 -14.28 15.39
C ALA A 105 1.30 -15.37 14.56
N GLY A 106 0.06 -15.12 14.13
CA GLY A 106 -0.72 -16.05 13.29
C GLY A 106 -0.38 -15.98 11.80
N MET A 107 0.36 -14.95 11.36
CA MET A 107 0.85 -14.86 9.99
C MET A 107 2.19 -15.58 9.85
N GLY A 108 3.11 -15.39 10.80
CA GLY A 108 4.43 -16.04 10.78
C GLY A 108 5.24 -15.79 9.50
N LEU A 109 6.46 -16.34 9.44
CA LEU A 109 7.27 -16.33 8.20
C LEU A 109 6.80 -17.43 7.21
N THR A 110 5.93 -18.33 7.65
CA THR A 110 5.49 -19.50 6.88
C THR A 110 4.29 -19.23 5.98
N HIS A 111 3.56 -18.13 6.18
CA HIS A 111 2.36 -17.83 5.40
C HIS A 111 2.53 -16.66 4.43
N GLU A 112 3.73 -16.06 4.28
CA GLU A 112 3.96 -14.94 3.35
C GLU A 112 3.45 -15.24 1.92
N GLY A 113 3.72 -16.45 1.41
CA GLY A 113 3.20 -16.86 0.10
C GLY A 113 1.67 -17.00 0.05
N ALA A 114 1.04 -17.42 1.14
CA ALA A 114 -0.42 -17.48 1.27
C ALA A 114 -1.02 -16.07 1.41
N MET A 115 -0.33 -15.14 2.08
CA MET A 115 -0.69 -13.73 2.15
C MET A 115 -0.67 -13.10 0.76
N LEU A 116 0.42 -13.30 0.01
CA LEU A 116 0.52 -12.80 -1.36
C LEU A 116 -0.54 -13.43 -2.26
N ALA A 117 -0.83 -14.73 -2.10
CA ALA A 117 -1.89 -15.42 -2.85
C ALA A 117 -3.28 -14.84 -2.57
N GLU A 118 -3.61 -14.52 -1.31
CA GLU A 118 -4.86 -13.85 -0.95
C GLU A 118 -4.93 -12.46 -1.58
N ALA A 119 -3.89 -11.63 -1.42
CA ALA A 119 -3.85 -10.26 -1.93
C ALA A 119 -4.07 -10.20 -3.45
N VAL A 120 -3.38 -11.05 -4.23
CA VAL A 120 -3.57 -11.09 -5.69
C VAL A 120 -4.91 -11.71 -6.10
N THR A 121 -5.49 -12.59 -5.28
CA THR A 121 -6.83 -13.15 -5.54
C THR A 121 -7.89 -12.06 -5.38
N ARG A 122 -7.83 -11.29 -4.28
CA ARG A 122 -8.73 -10.15 -4.03
C ARG A 122 -8.61 -9.09 -5.11
N ALA A 123 -7.38 -8.72 -5.47
CA ALA A 123 -7.14 -7.76 -6.54
C ALA A 123 -7.74 -8.23 -7.88
N ALA A 124 -7.61 -9.51 -8.21
CA ALA A 124 -8.19 -10.06 -9.44
C ALA A 124 -9.73 -10.01 -9.44
N ASP A 125 -10.36 -10.35 -8.30
CA ASP A 125 -11.82 -10.27 -8.13
C ASP A 125 -12.32 -8.81 -8.25
N ASP A 126 -11.51 -7.85 -7.77
CA ASP A 126 -11.78 -6.41 -7.87
C ASP A 126 -11.42 -5.77 -9.23
N HIS A 127 -10.99 -6.56 -10.23
CA HIS A 127 -10.51 -6.06 -11.52
C HIS A 127 -9.35 -5.05 -11.40
N THR A 128 -8.52 -5.24 -10.37
CA THR A 128 -7.24 -4.58 -10.16
C THR A 128 -6.13 -5.45 -10.75
N THR A 129 -5.33 -4.88 -11.65
CA THR A 129 -4.37 -5.65 -12.46
C THR A 129 -2.92 -5.51 -11.99
N TYR A 130 -2.67 -4.56 -11.08
CA TYR A 130 -1.34 -4.25 -10.59
C TYR A 130 -1.36 -3.85 -9.11
N LEU A 131 -0.43 -4.38 -8.33
CA LEU A 131 -0.23 -4.04 -6.92
C LEU A 131 1.20 -3.55 -6.68
N GLU A 132 1.34 -2.49 -5.89
CA GLU A 132 2.59 -2.16 -5.19
C GLU A 132 2.42 -2.41 -3.69
N LEU A 133 2.91 -3.56 -3.24
CA LEU A 133 2.74 -4.02 -1.86
C LEU A 133 3.91 -3.56 -0.99
N MET A 134 3.60 -3.05 0.19
CA MET A 134 4.59 -2.69 1.20
C MET A 134 4.98 -3.93 2.00
N ILE A 135 6.26 -4.29 1.96
CA ILE A 135 6.85 -5.40 2.71
C ILE A 135 8.21 -4.98 3.30
N ALA A 136 8.66 -5.69 4.33
CA ALA A 136 9.91 -5.36 5.01
C ALA A 136 10.71 -6.64 5.37
N PRO A 137 11.11 -7.45 4.37
CA PRO A 137 11.85 -8.69 4.63
C PRO A 137 13.17 -8.40 5.35
N ASP A 138 13.47 -9.18 6.38
CA ASP A 138 14.67 -9.06 7.24
C ASP A 138 14.92 -7.66 7.85
N ILE A 139 13.86 -6.90 8.12
CA ILE A 139 13.96 -5.57 8.77
C ILE A 139 14.67 -5.62 10.13
N GLU A 140 14.55 -6.74 10.85
CA GLU A 140 15.22 -6.91 12.15
C GLU A 140 16.74 -6.84 12.04
N ALA A 141 17.34 -7.35 10.96
CA ALA A 141 18.78 -7.25 10.75
C ALA A 141 19.22 -5.79 10.61
N LEU A 142 18.43 -4.97 9.89
CA LEU A 142 18.69 -3.54 9.73
C LEU A 142 18.52 -2.78 11.05
N ILE A 143 17.50 -3.11 11.85
CA ILE A 143 17.32 -2.54 13.19
C ILE A 143 18.52 -2.89 14.07
N ARG A 144 18.91 -4.16 14.14
CA ARG A 144 20.09 -4.61 14.91
C ARG A 144 21.37 -3.94 14.44
N ARG A 145 21.55 -3.74 13.13
CA ARG A 145 22.68 -3.00 12.55
C ARG A 145 22.69 -1.56 13.05
N GLY A 146 21.58 -0.83 12.94
CA GLY A 146 21.48 0.54 13.43
C GLY A 146 21.80 0.68 14.93
N LEU A 147 21.38 -0.28 15.76
CA LEU A 147 21.69 -0.28 17.19
C LEU A 147 23.20 -0.43 17.50
N LYS A 148 24.00 -1.01 16.59
CA LYS A 148 25.47 -1.10 16.73
C LYS A 148 26.20 0.16 16.26
N HIS A 149 25.52 0.99 15.45
CA HIS A 149 26.12 2.13 14.75
C HIS A 149 25.35 3.42 15.09
N PRO A 150 25.62 4.03 16.26
CA PRO A 150 24.87 5.21 16.72
C PRO A 150 25.01 6.37 15.73
N LEU A 151 23.92 7.09 15.53
CA LEU A 151 23.84 8.27 14.69
C LEU A 151 23.64 9.52 15.56
N GLN A 152 24.49 10.53 15.37
CA GLN A 152 24.38 11.84 16.00
C GLN A 152 24.12 12.89 14.92
N GLY A 153 23.04 13.65 15.06
CA GLY A 153 22.66 14.66 14.07
C GLY A 153 22.55 14.08 12.66
N GLU A 154 23.32 14.66 11.73
CA GLU A 154 23.30 14.34 10.29
C GLU A 154 24.59 13.69 9.80
N ASP A 155 25.31 12.97 10.68
CA ASP A 155 26.54 12.22 10.34
C ASP A 155 26.27 10.97 9.47
N PHE A 156 25.29 11.06 8.55
CA PHE A 156 24.80 9.98 7.70
C PHE A 156 25.93 9.30 6.92
N ALA A 157 26.86 10.09 6.35
CA ALA A 157 27.98 9.56 5.57
C ALA A 157 28.96 8.74 6.43
N ALA A 158 29.28 9.22 7.63
CA ALA A 158 30.18 8.50 8.53
C ALA A 158 29.54 7.21 9.04
N VAL A 159 28.26 7.26 9.43
CA VAL A 159 27.51 6.09 9.87
C VAL A 159 27.35 5.08 8.74
N GLN A 160 26.97 5.51 7.54
CA GLN A 160 26.85 4.62 6.39
C GLN A 160 28.18 3.95 6.03
N ALA A 161 29.28 4.70 6.03
CA ALA A 161 30.61 4.15 5.78
C ALA A 161 31.07 3.14 6.84
N SER A 162 30.46 3.16 8.03
CA SER A 162 30.74 2.20 9.09
C SER A 162 30.00 0.86 8.93
N TYR A 163 28.98 0.79 8.07
CA TYR A 163 28.27 -0.47 7.82
C TYR A 163 29.16 -1.45 7.07
N SER A 164 29.19 -2.70 7.55
CA SER A 164 29.93 -3.77 6.89
C SER A 164 29.35 -4.07 5.50
N PRO A 165 30.17 -4.12 4.44
CA PRO A 165 29.72 -4.58 3.12
C PRO A 165 29.16 -6.00 3.17
N ALA A 166 29.73 -6.87 4.00
CA ALA A 166 29.26 -8.24 4.18
C ALA A 166 27.87 -8.27 4.83
N GLU A 167 27.63 -7.51 5.90
CA GLU A 167 26.32 -7.44 6.56
C GLU A 167 25.24 -6.90 5.61
N THR A 168 25.59 -5.93 4.75
CA THR A 168 24.67 -5.41 3.71
C THR A 168 24.37 -6.48 2.65
N GLN A 169 25.39 -7.23 2.21
CA GLN A 169 25.20 -8.29 1.23
C GLN A 169 24.40 -9.47 1.80
N ASP A 170 24.59 -9.80 3.07
CA ASP A 170 23.83 -10.84 3.77
C ASP A 170 22.35 -10.45 3.85
N PHE A 171 22.05 -9.22 4.26
CA PHE A 171 20.68 -8.68 4.26
C PHE A 171 20.04 -8.76 2.86
N ILE A 172 20.72 -8.29 1.81
CA ILE A 172 20.20 -8.36 0.43
C ILE A 172 19.93 -9.82 0.03
N THR A 173 20.82 -10.73 0.41
CA THR A 173 20.69 -12.15 0.04
C THR A 173 19.47 -12.77 0.73
N LEU A 174 19.29 -12.53 2.02
CA LEU A 174 18.15 -13.05 2.78
C LEU A 174 16.82 -12.43 2.29
N ALA A 175 16.76 -11.11 2.15
CA ALA A 175 15.55 -10.44 1.67
C ALA A 175 15.09 -10.95 0.29
N ARG A 176 16.04 -11.23 -0.61
CA ARG A 176 15.74 -11.84 -1.92
C ARG A 176 15.26 -13.27 -1.81
N GLN A 177 15.87 -14.07 -0.93
CA GLN A 177 15.45 -15.46 -0.70
C GLN A 177 14.04 -15.55 -0.11
N ASP A 178 13.70 -14.66 0.83
CA ASP A 178 12.37 -14.60 1.42
C ASP A 178 11.34 -14.19 0.36
N THR A 179 11.66 -13.18 -0.46
CA THR A 179 10.79 -12.76 -1.58
C THR A 179 10.64 -13.87 -2.63
N ASP A 180 11.71 -14.60 -2.96
CA ASP A 180 11.66 -15.75 -3.88
C ASP A 180 10.73 -16.85 -3.35
N ARG A 181 10.81 -17.15 -2.05
CA ARG A 181 9.94 -18.13 -1.41
C ARG A 181 8.49 -17.67 -1.43
N MET A 182 8.22 -16.44 -1.00
CA MET A 182 6.87 -15.86 -1.00
C MET A 182 6.21 -15.94 -2.39
N GLU A 183 6.92 -15.52 -3.45
CA GLU A 183 6.38 -15.58 -4.81
C GLU A 183 6.23 -17.02 -5.32
N ALA A 184 7.17 -17.92 -5.03
CA ALA A 184 7.08 -19.32 -5.41
C ALA A 184 5.88 -20.02 -4.75
N ASP A 185 5.69 -19.80 -3.46
CA ASP A 185 4.59 -20.37 -2.69
C ASP A 185 3.23 -19.84 -3.17
N MET A 186 3.12 -18.53 -3.43
CA MET A 186 1.92 -17.96 -4.06
C MET A 186 1.61 -18.65 -5.40
N ARG A 187 2.62 -18.83 -6.26
CA ARG A 187 2.43 -19.46 -7.57
C ARG A 187 1.98 -20.92 -7.45
N ILE A 188 2.49 -21.65 -6.47
CA ILE A 188 2.08 -23.03 -6.18
C ILE A 188 0.62 -23.05 -5.70
N LEU A 189 0.27 -22.22 -4.72
CA LEU A 189 -1.08 -22.15 -4.14
C LEU A 189 -2.14 -21.78 -5.19
N LEU A 190 -1.81 -20.84 -6.07
CA LEU A 190 -2.71 -20.40 -7.14
C LEU A 190 -2.62 -21.25 -8.41
N ARG A 191 -1.76 -22.28 -8.41
CA ARG A 191 -1.54 -23.18 -9.56
C ARG A 191 -1.17 -22.42 -10.83
N CYS A 192 -0.37 -21.37 -10.69
CA CYS A 192 0.10 -20.60 -11.83
C CYS A 192 0.87 -21.49 -12.81
N ASP A 193 0.89 -21.09 -14.09
CA ASP A 193 1.48 -21.86 -15.20
C ASP A 193 0.81 -23.22 -15.51
N THR A 194 -0.34 -23.51 -14.89
CA THR A 194 -1.16 -24.68 -15.21
C THR A 194 -2.47 -24.26 -15.89
N PRO A 195 -3.19 -25.19 -16.56
CA PRO A 195 -4.54 -24.92 -17.07
C PRO A 195 -5.57 -24.56 -15.96
N GLN A 196 -5.25 -24.79 -14.69
CA GLN A 196 -6.09 -24.49 -13.52
C GLN A 196 -5.61 -23.25 -12.75
N ALA A 197 -4.79 -22.40 -13.39
CA ALA A 197 -4.31 -21.16 -12.80
C ALA A 197 -5.47 -20.26 -12.34
N ALA A 198 -5.41 -19.82 -11.08
CA ALA A 198 -6.37 -18.88 -10.54
C ALA A 198 -6.20 -17.49 -11.22
N PRO A 199 -7.28 -16.66 -11.28
CA PRO A 199 -7.21 -15.31 -11.85
C PRO A 199 -6.09 -14.43 -11.27
N GLY A 200 -5.80 -14.60 -9.97
CA GLY A 200 -4.72 -13.89 -9.27
C GLY A 200 -3.33 -14.05 -9.90
N CYS A 201 -3.06 -15.14 -10.62
CA CYS A 201 -1.79 -15.33 -11.35
C CYS A 201 -1.52 -14.28 -12.43
N ARG A 202 -2.55 -13.53 -12.85
CA ARG A 202 -2.43 -12.46 -13.87
C ARG A 202 -2.23 -11.07 -13.26
N VAL A 203 -2.41 -10.91 -11.95
CA VAL A 203 -2.14 -9.66 -11.26
C VAL A 203 -0.63 -9.48 -11.17
N ARG A 204 -0.15 -8.34 -11.65
CA ARG A 204 1.28 -8.01 -11.56
C ARG A 204 1.57 -7.41 -10.20
N VAL A 205 2.69 -7.81 -9.58
CA VAL A 205 3.09 -7.33 -8.25
C VAL A 205 4.49 -6.73 -8.31
N ARG A 206 4.67 -5.61 -7.61
CA ARG A 206 5.97 -5.05 -7.23
C ARG A 206 5.93 -4.66 -5.76
N TYR A 207 7.09 -4.39 -5.18
CA TYR A 207 7.21 -4.12 -3.76
C TYR A 207 7.79 -2.74 -3.47
N LEU A 208 7.29 -2.12 -2.40
CA LEU A 208 7.94 -1.01 -1.74
C LEU A 208 8.56 -1.54 -0.44
N TYR A 209 9.84 -1.27 -0.22
CA TYR A 209 10.43 -1.65 1.06
C TYR A 209 9.96 -0.68 2.15
N ALA A 210 9.22 -1.18 3.14
CA ALA A 210 8.68 -0.39 4.24
C ALA A 210 9.70 -0.25 5.38
N THR A 211 9.99 1.00 5.77
CA THR A 211 10.81 1.34 6.95
C THR A 211 9.90 1.80 8.10
N LEU A 212 10.33 1.61 9.35
CA LEU A 212 9.52 1.91 10.54
C LEU A 212 10.02 3.17 11.25
N ARG A 213 9.18 4.22 11.28
CA ARG A 213 9.53 5.56 11.83
C ARG A 213 9.59 5.66 13.35
N THR A 214 9.14 4.63 14.07
CA THR A 214 9.02 4.63 15.54
C THR A 214 10.29 4.13 16.25
N PHE A 215 11.32 3.73 15.49
CA PHE A 215 12.62 3.31 16.02
C PHE A 215 13.59 4.48 16.19
N THR A 216 14.73 4.23 16.85
CA THR A 216 15.78 5.25 17.01
C THR A 216 16.31 5.73 15.65
N LEU A 217 16.78 6.99 15.57
CA LEU A 217 17.40 7.57 14.37
C LEU A 217 18.40 6.64 13.67
N ALA A 218 19.26 5.98 14.45
CA ALA A 218 20.26 5.05 13.93
C ALA A 218 19.63 3.81 13.28
N ALA A 219 18.59 3.24 13.91
CA ALA A 219 17.84 2.13 13.35
C ALA A 219 17.04 2.55 12.10
N VAL A 220 16.39 3.72 12.10
CA VAL A 220 15.67 4.24 10.93
C VAL A 220 16.63 4.48 9.77
N PHE A 221 17.75 5.15 9.99
CA PHE A 221 18.75 5.38 8.95
C PHE A 221 19.33 4.08 8.38
N SER A 222 19.56 3.08 9.24
CA SER A 222 20.02 1.76 8.82
C SER A 222 18.99 1.03 7.95
N GLN A 223 17.70 1.15 8.29
CA GLN A 223 16.60 0.63 7.48
C GLN A 223 16.54 1.31 6.11
N ILE A 224 16.55 2.64 6.06
CA ILE A 224 16.53 3.40 4.81
C ILE A 224 17.73 3.03 3.93
N SER A 225 18.95 2.98 4.50
CA SER A 225 20.14 2.59 3.74
C SER A 225 20.06 1.16 3.21
N GLY A 226 19.48 0.22 3.95
CA GLY A 226 19.25 -1.16 3.49
C GLY A 226 18.21 -1.23 2.38
N ALA A 227 17.10 -0.50 2.52
CA ALA A 227 16.03 -0.41 1.53
C ALA A 227 16.54 0.06 0.16
N TYR A 228 17.36 1.12 0.12
CA TYR A 228 17.99 1.60 -1.10
C TYR A 228 18.92 0.56 -1.72
N ALA A 229 19.70 -0.15 -0.90
CA ALA A 229 20.58 -1.20 -1.38
C ALA A 229 19.79 -2.38 -2.00
N LEU A 230 18.64 -2.74 -1.41
CA LEU A 230 17.77 -3.80 -1.92
C LEU A 230 17.07 -3.39 -3.23
N VAL A 231 16.50 -2.19 -3.32
CA VAL A 231 15.86 -1.67 -4.55
C VAL A 231 16.84 -1.70 -5.75
N LYS A 232 18.13 -1.45 -5.50
CA LYS A 232 19.16 -1.55 -6.54
C LYS A 232 19.54 -2.98 -6.91
N ALA A 233 19.42 -3.91 -5.97
CA ALA A 233 19.85 -5.28 -6.12
C ALA A 233 18.75 -6.22 -6.64
N ASP A 234 17.48 -5.85 -6.47
CA ASP A 234 16.32 -6.65 -6.86
C ASP A 234 15.26 -5.79 -7.58
N PRO A 235 15.01 -6.01 -8.88
CA PRO A 235 14.07 -5.20 -9.67
C PRO A 235 12.59 -5.40 -9.29
N ARG A 236 12.27 -6.35 -8.41
CA ARG A 236 10.90 -6.47 -7.86
C ARG A 236 10.59 -5.35 -6.87
N PHE A 237 11.62 -4.82 -6.19
CA PHE A 237 11.49 -3.67 -5.31
C PHE A 237 11.62 -2.39 -6.13
N VAL A 238 10.53 -1.62 -6.22
CA VAL A 238 10.45 -0.46 -7.12
C VAL A 238 10.52 0.88 -6.38
N GLY A 239 10.54 0.85 -5.04
CA GLY A 239 10.70 2.04 -4.23
C GLY A 239 10.81 1.74 -2.74
N VAL A 240 10.87 2.82 -1.96
CA VAL A 240 10.95 2.79 -0.49
C VAL A 240 9.79 3.58 0.09
N ASN A 241 9.26 3.11 1.21
CA ASN A 241 8.24 3.77 2.02
C ASN A 241 8.70 3.88 3.49
N ILE A 242 8.02 4.74 4.26
CA ILE A 242 8.16 4.88 5.70
C ILE A 242 6.77 4.82 6.33
N VAL A 243 6.56 3.87 7.22
CA VAL A 243 5.23 3.47 7.75
C VAL A 243 5.24 3.52 9.29
N ALA A 244 4.18 3.01 9.94
CA ALA A 244 3.86 3.11 11.37
C ALA A 244 3.30 4.49 11.78
N PRO A 245 2.67 4.64 12.97
CA PRO A 245 1.90 5.83 13.33
C PRO A 245 2.72 7.11 13.15
N GLU A 246 2.19 8.05 12.37
CA GLU A 246 2.87 9.31 12.10
C GLU A 246 2.88 10.24 13.32
N ASP A 247 1.88 10.13 14.19
CA ASP A 247 1.73 10.86 15.45
C ASP A 247 2.59 10.30 16.61
N ASP A 248 3.28 9.17 16.40
CA ASP A 248 4.17 8.60 17.40
C ASP A 248 5.21 9.62 17.86
N ARG A 249 5.53 9.60 19.17
CA ARG A 249 6.44 10.58 19.77
C ARG A 249 7.81 10.61 19.10
N VAL A 250 8.34 9.46 18.67
CA VAL A 250 9.63 9.39 17.96
C VAL A 250 9.47 9.94 16.55
N ALA A 251 8.42 9.53 15.84
CA ALA A 251 8.10 10.00 14.50
C ALA A 251 8.00 11.53 14.44
N MET A 252 7.18 12.14 15.30
CA MET A 252 6.97 13.59 15.36
C MET A 252 8.25 14.35 15.74
N ARG A 253 9.06 13.80 16.66
CA ARG A 253 10.31 14.44 17.08
C ARG A 253 11.35 14.43 15.95
N ASP A 254 11.45 13.32 15.23
CA ASP A 254 12.55 13.04 14.31
C ASP A 254 12.19 13.24 12.83
N TYR A 255 10.94 13.60 12.51
CA TYR A 255 10.41 13.68 11.14
C TYR A 255 11.32 14.43 10.18
N ASP A 256 11.76 15.62 10.59
CA ASP A 256 12.68 16.46 9.83
C ASP A 256 14.01 15.75 9.50
N LEU A 257 14.55 14.99 10.43
CA LEU A 257 15.75 14.18 10.21
C LEU A 257 15.45 12.96 9.32
N HIS A 258 14.30 12.31 9.47
CA HIS A 258 13.88 11.23 8.57
C HIS A 258 13.85 11.70 7.11
N MET A 259 13.27 12.88 6.85
CA MET A 259 13.24 13.45 5.49
C MET A 259 14.64 13.77 4.96
N ARG A 260 15.56 14.24 5.81
CA ARG A 260 16.95 14.48 5.44
C ARG A 260 17.77 13.19 5.24
N MET A 261 17.42 12.10 5.93
CA MET A 261 17.99 10.76 5.64
C MET A 261 17.62 10.31 4.23
N PHE A 262 16.35 10.43 3.84
CA PHE A 262 15.91 10.15 2.47
C PHE A 262 16.59 11.07 1.46
N HIS A 263 16.69 12.37 1.75
CA HIS A 263 17.41 13.32 0.91
C HIS A 263 18.86 12.88 0.66
N TYR A 264 19.58 12.53 1.73
CA TYR A 264 20.96 12.05 1.65
C TYR A 264 21.06 10.80 0.76
N MET A 265 20.20 9.80 0.97
CA MET A 265 20.20 8.56 0.19
C MET A 265 19.81 8.77 -1.27
N SER A 266 18.80 9.61 -1.55
CA SER A 266 18.41 10.02 -2.91
C SER A 266 19.51 10.79 -3.63
N GLY A 267 20.38 11.52 -2.90
CA GLY A 267 21.56 12.17 -3.47
C GLY A 267 22.60 11.17 -3.99
N LEU A 268 22.69 9.99 -3.37
CA LEU A 268 23.57 8.90 -3.82
C LEU A 268 22.92 8.07 -4.92
N ASP A 269 21.61 7.84 -4.82
CA ASP A 269 20.86 6.91 -5.66
C ASP A 269 19.53 7.52 -6.15
N PRO A 270 19.57 8.53 -7.03
CA PRO A 270 18.39 9.32 -7.44
C PRO A 270 17.36 8.54 -8.27
N GLN A 271 17.70 7.31 -8.67
CA GLN A 271 16.82 6.39 -9.38
C GLN A 271 15.84 5.64 -8.46
N VAL A 272 16.13 5.56 -7.16
CA VAL A 272 15.23 4.92 -6.18
C VAL A 272 13.99 5.79 -6.02
N ASN A 273 12.81 5.21 -6.25
CA ASN A 273 11.56 5.92 -6.07
C ASN A 273 11.17 5.97 -4.59
N LEU A 274 10.51 7.06 -4.20
CA LEU A 274 9.95 7.25 -2.87
C LEU A 274 8.43 7.45 -2.99
N SER A 275 7.68 6.57 -2.35
CA SER A 275 6.29 6.83 -1.94
C SER A 275 6.31 6.87 -0.42
N LEU A 276 5.99 8.00 0.21
CA LEU A 276 6.12 8.15 1.66
C LEU A 276 4.76 8.43 2.27
N HIS A 277 4.41 7.78 3.37
CA HIS A 277 3.31 8.27 4.21
C HIS A 277 3.72 9.63 4.76
N ALA A 278 2.91 10.64 4.49
CA ALA A 278 3.10 11.97 5.02
C ALA A 278 1.75 12.69 5.12
N GLY A 279 1.55 13.36 6.24
CA GLY A 279 0.31 14.08 6.51
C GLY A 279 -0.87 13.17 6.81
N GLU A 280 -0.64 11.94 7.27
CA GLU A 280 -1.67 11.09 7.89
C GLU A 280 -1.93 11.57 9.33
N LEU A 281 -2.30 12.85 9.43
CA LEU A 281 -2.53 13.57 10.66
C LEU A 281 -3.81 14.39 10.53
N ALA A 282 -4.39 14.76 11.67
CA ALA A 282 -5.60 15.58 11.71
C ALA A 282 -5.61 16.50 12.95
N GLU A 283 -6.39 17.57 12.88
CA GLU A 283 -6.65 18.43 14.04
C GLU A 283 -7.18 17.60 15.22
N GLY A 284 -6.61 17.82 16.40
CA GLY A 284 -6.97 17.12 17.63
C GLY A 284 -6.18 15.84 17.89
N LEU A 285 -5.54 15.25 16.88
CA LEU A 285 -4.61 14.12 17.08
C LEU A 285 -3.25 14.62 17.57
N VAL A 286 -2.73 15.68 16.96
CA VAL A 286 -1.44 16.31 17.29
C VAL A 286 -1.61 17.81 17.60
N PRO A 287 -0.63 18.46 18.28
CA PRO A 287 -0.59 19.92 18.38
C PRO A 287 -0.57 20.57 16.99
N PRO A 288 -1.06 21.82 16.83
CA PRO A 288 -1.09 22.50 15.53
C PRO A 288 0.25 22.50 14.80
N GLU A 289 1.35 22.64 15.54
CA GLU A 289 2.72 22.62 15.02
C GLU A 289 3.05 21.33 14.25
N GLY A 290 2.42 20.21 14.63
CA GLY A 290 2.61 18.91 14.00
C GLY A 290 1.99 18.77 12.62
N LEU A 291 1.07 19.66 12.23
CA LEU A 291 0.35 19.62 10.95
C LEU A 291 1.01 20.52 9.88
N TRP A 292 2.17 21.11 10.16
CA TRP A 292 2.64 22.27 9.41
C TRP A 292 3.44 21.95 8.15
N ASN A 293 4.08 20.79 8.07
CA ASN A 293 5.15 20.57 7.09
C ASN A 293 5.41 19.12 6.68
N HIS A 294 4.64 18.12 7.12
CA HIS A 294 4.99 16.72 6.83
C HIS A 294 4.95 16.44 5.31
N ILE A 295 3.86 16.79 4.63
CA ILE A 295 3.74 16.63 3.18
C ILE A 295 4.75 17.53 2.44
N THR A 296 4.89 18.79 2.86
CA THR A 296 5.88 19.72 2.31
C THR A 296 7.29 19.15 2.34
N ASN A 297 7.73 18.60 3.49
CA ASN A 297 9.08 18.08 3.66
C ASN A 297 9.27 16.76 2.91
N ALA A 298 8.27 15.88 2.88
CA ALA A 298 8.31 14.68 2.05
C ALA A 298 8.52 15.03 0.56
N VAL A 299 7.80 16.04 0.06
CA VAL A 299 7.92 16.49 -1.33
C VAL A 299 9.25 17.21 -1.61
N THR A 300 9.62 18.18 -0.78
CA THR A 300 10.67 19.16 -1.09
C THR A 300 12.04 18.79 -0.53
N VAL A 301 12.10 18.07 0.59
CA VAL A 301 13.35 17.62 1.22
C VAL A 301 13.68 16.21 0.77
N ALA A 302 12.82 15.23 1.08
CA ALA A 302 13.07 13.83 0.77
C ALA A 302 13.01 13.54 -0.75
N GLY A 303 12.19 14.30 -1.49
CA GLY A 303 12.03 14.14 -2.92
C GLY A 303 10.99 13.08 -3.31
N ALA A 304 9.97 12.89 -2.47
CA ALA A 304 8.89 11.93 -2.71
C ALA A 304 8.23 12.13 -4.09
N ARG A 305 7.95 11.02 -4.76
CA ARG A 305 7.23 10.96 -6.04
C ARG A 305 5.76 10.62 -5.84
N ARG A 306 5.42 10.01 -4.70
CA ARG A 306 4.05 9.83 -4.21
C ARG A 306 3.96 10.10 -2.71
N ILE A 307 2.79 10.54 -2.27
CA ILE A 307 2.45 10.79 -0.87
C ILE A 307 1.28 9.87 -0.49
N GLY A 308 1.48 9.05 0.53
CA GLY A 308 0.43 8.28 1.16
C GLY A 308 -0.46 9.16 2.03
N HIS A 309 -1.78 8.99 1.93
CA HIS A 309 -2.82 9.71 2.68
C HIS A 309 -2.92 11.21 2.34
N GLY A 310 -1.96 12.03 2.79
CA GLY A 310 -1.95 13.48 2.55
C GLY A 310 -3.16 14.21 3.19
N VAL A 311 -3.59 13.79 4.37
CA VAL A 311 -4.82 14.28 5.01
C VAL A 311 -4.69 15.72 5.52
N ASP A 312 -3.54 16.08 6.08
CA ASP A 312 -3.34 17.37 6.75
C ASP A 312 -3.00 18.54 5.82
N MET A 313 -3.02 18.36 4.49
CA MET A 313 -2.58 19.37 3.51
C MET A 313 -3.21 20.76 3.71
N ALA A 314 -4.46 20.84 4.18
CA ALA A 314 -5.13 22.12 4.42
C ALA A 314 -4.51 22.91 5.59
N TYR A 315 -3.72 22.27 6.45
CA TYR A 315 -3.12 22.81 7.67
C TYR A 315 -1.62 23.14 7.52
N GLU A 316 -1.01 22.73 6.42
CA GLU A 316 0.39 23.06 6.15
C GLU A 316 0.58 24.57 6.00
N GLN A 317 1.66 25.11 6.58
CA GLN A 317 1.89 26.56 6.61
C GLN A 317 1.97 27.19 5.20
N ASN A 318 2.43 26.42 4.21
CA ASN A 318 2.55 26.86 2.82
C ASN A 318 1.75 25.97 1.84
N ALA A 319 0.61 25.44 2.28
CA ALA A 319 -0.23 24.50 1.53
C ALA A 319 -0.40 24.86 0.04
N THR A 320 -0.73 26.11 -0.29
CA THR A 320 -0.89 26.56 -1.68
C THR A 320 0.38 26.40 -2.53
N ALA A 321 1.54 26.72 -1.96
CA ALA A 321 2.81 26.57 -2.66
C ALA A 321 3.19 25.10 -2.78
N THR A 322 2.94 24.30 -1.75
CA THR A 322 3.16 22.85 -1.77
C THR A 322 2.29 22.15 -2.81
N LEU A 323 1.00 22.48 -2.87
CA LEU A 323 0.08 22.00 -3.91
C LEU A 323 0.54 22.37 -5.32
N ALA A 324 0.98 23.62 -5.53
CA ALA A 324 1.50 24.06 -6.82
C ALA A 324 2.78 23.28 -7.21
N GLU A 325 3.67 23.01 -6.26
CA GLU A 325 4.88 22.23 -6.48
C GLU A 325 4.57 20.76 -6.76
N MET A 326 3.65 20.16 -6.02
CA MET A 326 3.16 18.79 -6.27
C MET A 326 2.54 18.67 -7.66
N ALA A 327 1.71 19.63 -8.08
CA ALA A 327 1.14 19.65 -9.42
C ALA A 327 2.22 19.78 -10.50
N ARG A 328 3.18 20.70 -10.31
CA ARG A 328 4.29 20.94 -11.25
C ARG A 328 5.22 19.73 -11.39
N ARG A 329 5.51 19.04 -10.29
CA ARG A 329 6.36 17.83 -10.27
C ARG A 329 5.59 16.54 -10.51
N HIS A 330 4.27 16.64 -10.61
CA HIS A 330 3.36 15.51 -10.70
C HIS A 330 3.55 14.50 -9.56
N VAL A 331 3.67 14.99 -8.32
CA VAL A 331 3.70 14.14 -7.12
C VAL A 331 2.27 13.69 -6.83
N MET A 332 2.00 12.39 -6.98
CA MET A 332 0.66 11.83 -6.78
C MET A 332 0.34 11.65 -5.30
N VAL A 333 -0.93 11.82 -4.93
CA VAL A 333 -1.44 11.42 -3.61
C VAL A 333 -2.22 10.12 -3.72
N GLU A 334 -1.87 9.15 -2.88
CA GLU A 334 -2.55 7.86 -2.70
C GLU A 334 -3.67 8.07 -1.66
N ILE A 335 -4.92 7.96 -2.10
CA ILE A 335 -6.11 8.36 -1.34
C ILE A 335 -6.74 7.13 -0.68
N ASN A 336 -6.65 7.06 0.65
CA ASN A 336 -7.10 5.95 1.50
C ASN A 336 -8.34 6.37 2.33
N GLN A 337 -9.53 6.49 1.72
CA GLN A 337 -10.65 7.21 2.35
C GLN A 337 -11.22 6.50 3.57
N THR A 338 -11.24 5.16 3.55
CA THR A 338 -11.75 4.39 4.68
C THR A 338 -10.77 4.34 5.83
N SER A 339 -9.49 4.09 5.56
CA SER A 339 -8.38 4.33 6.50
C SER A 339 -8.50 5.68 7.19
N ASN A 340 -8.56 6.78 6.44
CA ASN A 340 -8.60 8.13 7.01
C ASN A 340 -9.84 8.39 7.89
N ASP A 341 -10.97 7.74 7.60
CA ASP A 341 -12.17 7.83 8.44
C ASP A 341 -12.05 6.96 9.70
N GLN A 342 -11.60 5.72 9.54
CA GLN A 342 -11.46 4.78 10.65
C GLN A 342 -10.38 5.22 11.65
N ILE A 343 -9.25 5.74 11.16
CA ILE A 343 -8.10 6.16 11.98
C ILE A 343 -8.29 7.60 12.47
N LEU A 344 -8.55 8.54 11.56
CA LEU A 344 -8.50 9.99 11.86
C LEU A 344 -9.90 10.63 12.03
N GLY A 345 -10.98 9.91 11.70
CA GLY A 345 -12.33 10.47 11.65
C GLY A 345 -12.56 11.44 10.50
N VAL A 346 -11.64 11.52 9.53
CA VAL A 346 -11.73 12.41 8.37
C VAL A 346 -12.48 11.71 7.25
N ARG A 347 -13.66 12.24 6.91
CA ARG A 347 -14.57 11.62 5.93
C ARG A 347 -15.36 12.63 5.12
N GLY A 348 -15.96 12.15 4.04
CA GLY A 348 -16.82 12.95 3.19
C GLY A 348 -16.09 14.17 2.61
N ASN A 349 -16.71 15.34 2.69
CA ASN A 349 -16.14 16.59 2.20
C ASN A 349 -15.03 17.18 3.08
N ALA A 350 -14.77 16.63 4.28
CA ALA A 350 -13.63 17.04 5.09
C ALA A 350 -12.31 16.47 4.55
N HIS A 351 -12.36 15.38 3.77
CA HIS A 351 -11.18 14.78 3.15
C HIS A 351 -10.59 15.68 2.06
N PRO A 352 -9.26 15.88 1.98
CA PRO A 352 -8.62 16.82 1.04
C PRO A 352 -8.61 16.36 -0.43
N PHE A 353 -9.36 15.31 -0.78
CA PHE A 353 -9.38 14.77 -2.14
C PHE A 353 -9.72 15.84 -3.19
N GLN A 354 -10.76 16.65 -2.93
CA GLN A 354 -11.14 17.72 -3.86
C GLN A 354 -10.15 18.90 -3.85
N LEU A 355 -9.43 19.13 -2.74
CA LEU A 355 -8.37 20.14 -2.66
C LEU A 355 -7.25 19.81 -3.65
N TYR A 356 -6.76 18.56 -3.63
CA TYR A 356 -5.73 18.09 -4.56
C TYR A 356 -6.18 18.18 -6.02
N ARG A 357 -7.39 17.72 -6.32
CA ARG A 357 -7.94 17.77 -7.69
C ARG A 357 -8.08 19.21 -8.20
N ALA A 358 -8.58 20.12 -7.36
CA ALA A 358 -8.70 21.53 -7.70
C ALA A 358 -7.34 22.19 -7.97
N ALA A 359 -6.27 21.73 -7.30
CA ALA A 359 -4.91 22.19 -7.52
C ALA A 359 -4.19 21.52 -8.71
N GLY A 360 -4.82 20.56 -9.39
CA GLY A 360 -4.19 19.79 -10.47
C GLY A 360 -3.15 18.77 -10.01
N VAL A 361 -3.16 18.41 -8.72
CA VAL A 361 -2.33 17.34 -8.16
C VAL A 361 -2.94 15.98 -8.57
N PRO A 362 -2.15 15.05 -9.12
CA PRO A 362 -2.67 13.74 -9.49
C PRO A 362 -3.05 12.93 -8.24
N VAL A 363 -4.15 12.19 -8.30
CA VAL A 363 -4.65 11.37 -7.20
C VAL A 363 -5.17 10.03 -7.70
N ALA A 364 -5.00 8.97 -6.90
CA ALA A 364 -5.57 7.65 -7.15
C ALA A 364 -6.07 7.03 -5.84
N PHE A 365 -7.08 6.17 -5.91
CA PHE A 365 -7.59 5.44 -4.74
C PHE A 365 -6.75 4.19 -4.45
N SER A 366 -6.65 3.85 -3.17
CA SER A 366 -5.91 2.69 -2.66
C SER A 366 -6.54 2.19 -1.36
N THR A 367 -6.21 0.95 -0.96
CA THR A 367 -6.91 0.29 0.15
C THR A 367 -6.19 0.39 1.50
N ASP A 368 -4.91 0.77 1.53
CA ASP A 368 -4.10 0.78 2.74
C ASP A 368 -3.97 -0.62 3.38
N ASP A 369 -4.77 -0.94 4.40
CA ASP A 369 -4.79 -2.23 5.07
C ASP A 369 -6.12 -2.97 4.83
N GLU A 370 -6.33 -3.44 3.60
CA GLU A 370 -7.58 -4.02 3.08
C GLU A 370 -8.30 -4.98 4.07
N GLY A 371 -7.53 -5.89 4.68
CA GLY A 371 -8.04 -6.92 5.56
C GLY A 371 -8.33 -6.44 6.99
N VAL A 372 -7.52 -5.53 7.53
CA VAL A 372 -7.74 -4.89 8.83
C VAL A 372 -8.98 -4.01 8.76
N GLU A 373 -9.08 -3.19 7.72
CA GLU A 373 -10.16 -2.22 7.52
C GLU A 373 -11.46 -2.85 7.04
N ARG A 374 -11.37 -4.08 6.51
CA ARG A 374 -12.46 -4.88 5.94
C ARG A 374 -13.12 -4.25 4.73
N ILE A 375 -12.29 -3.79 3.82
CA ILE A 375 -12.69 -3.18 2.57
C ILE A 375 -12.05 -3.91 1.39
N ASN A 376 -12.25 -3.38 0.19
CA ASN A 376 -11.50 -3.72 -1.01
C ASN A 376 -11.45 -2.46 -1.89
N LEU A 377 -10.77 -2.49 -3.04
CA LEU A 377 -10.68 -1.29 -3.87
C LEU A 377 -12.04 -0.94 -4.50
N THR A 378 -12.92 -1.92 -4.72
CA THR A 378 -14.32 -1.65 -5.10
C THR A 378 -15.03 -0.76 -4.07
N HIS A 379 -14.86 -1.03 -2.78
CA HIS A 379 -15.42 -0.23 -1.69
C HIS A 379 -15.01 1.24 -1.79
N GLU A 380 -13.72 1.50 -2.04
CA GLU A 380 -13.19 2.86 -2.16
C GLU A 380 -13.81 3.63 -3.35
N TYR A 381 -14.00 2.96 -4.49
CA TYR A 381 -14.65 3.56 -5.67
C TYR A 381 -16.14 3.82 -5.44
N VAL A 382 -16.84 2.92 -4.74
CA VAL A 382 -18.26 3.11 -4.38
C VAL A 382 -18.40 4.28 -3.42
N ARG A 383 -17.59 4.30 -2.36
CA ARG A 383 -17.54 5.39 -1.37
C ARG A 383 -17.27 6.74 -2.04
N ALA A 384 -16.34 6.80 -2.99
CA ALA A 384 -16.06 8.01 -3.75
C ALA A 384 -17.26 8.47 -4.60
N ALA A 385 -17.98 7.55 -5.24
CA ALA A 385 -19.17 7.85 -6.04
C ALA A 385 -20.35 8.34 -5.22
N GLU A 386 -20.48 7.90 -3.97
CA GLU A 386 -21.50 8.37 -3.04
C GLU A 386 -21.14 9.71 -2.40
N THR A 387 -19.84 9.99 -2.25
CA THR A 387 -19.35 11.19 -1.58
C THR A 387 -19.22 12.39 -2.51
N TRP A 388 -18.68 12.19 -3.71
CA TRP A 388 -18.35 13.26 -4.64
C TRP A 388 -19.06 13.11 -5.99
N PRO A 389 -19.39 14.22 -6.67
CA PRO A 389 -20.10 14.19 -7.95
C PRO A 389 -19.16 13.85 -9.13
N LEU A 390 -18.46 12.72 -9.04
CA LEU A 390 -17.53 12.24 -10.06
C LEU A 390 -18.29 11.67 -11.26
N THR A 391 -17.87 12.06 -12.46
CA THR A 391 -18.34 11.48 -13.72
C THR A 391 -17.64 10.15 -13.99
N TYR A 392 -18.23 9.32 -14.87
CA TYR A 392 -17.61 8.08 -15.34
C TYR A 392 -16.22 8.32 -15.95
N GLY A 393 -16.04 9.42 -16.69
CA GLY A 393 -14.74 9.80 -17.25
C GLY A 393 -13.69 10.05 -16.17
N GLU A 394 -14.06 10.74 -15.08
CA GLU A 394 -13.16 10.99 -13.95
C GLU A 394 -12.81 9.70 -13.21
N PHE A 395 -13.71 8.73 -13.08
CA PHE A 395 -13.37 7.40 -12.55
C PHE A 395 -12.34 6.67 -13.43
N LYS A 396 -12.47 6.73 -14.75
CA LYS A 396 -11.45 6.18 -15.67
C LYS A 396 -10.12 6.89 -15.50
N ASP A 397 -10.12 8.21 -15.34
CA ASP A 397 -8.90 8.98 -15.15
C ASP A 397 -8.22 8.68 -13.79
N LEU A 398 -8.98 8.46 -12.72
CA LEU A 398 -8.45 7.99 -11.42
C LEU A 398 -7.80 6.60 -11.55
N SER A 399 -8.45 5.68 -12.25
CA SER A 399 -7.89 4.35 -12.54
C SER A 399 -6.62 4.41 -13.41
N ARG A 400 -6.61 5.25 -14.45
CA ARG A 400 -5.42 5.49 -15.28
C ARG A 400 -4.28 6.10 -14.46
N THR A 401 -4.60 7.02 -13.56
CA THR A 401 -3.64 7.69 -12.67
C THR A 401 -2.90 6.67 -11.81
N GLY A 402 -3.59 5.65 -11.28
CA GLY A 402 -2.97 4.53 -10.56
C GLY A 402 -1.89 3.79 -11.37
N LEU A 403 -2.05 3.63 -12.69
CA LEU A 403 -0.99 3.02 -13.51
C LEU A 403 0.06 4.04 -14.00
N GLU A 404 -0.33 5.29 -14.25
CA GLU A 404 0.59 6.35 -14.68
C GLU A 404 1.69 6.62 -13.66
N TYR A 405 1.30 6.74 -12.39
CA TYR A 405 2.20 7.07 -11.30
C TYR A 405 2.74 5.83 -10.56
N SER A 406 2.42 4.63 -11.06
CA SER A 406 3.14 3.41 -10.65
C SER A 406 4.65 3.54 -10.90
N PHE A 407 5.44 2.75 -10.19
CA PHE A 407 6.87 2.60 -10.41
C PHE A 407 7.21 1.42 -11.32
N LEU A 408 6.24 0.93 -12.13
CA LEU A 408 6.52 0.00 -13.21
C LEU A 408 7.59 0.55 -14.16
N PRO A 409 8.54 -0.29 -14.61
CA PRO A 409 9.60 0.16 -15.49
C PRO A 409 9.09 0.48 -16.91
N GLY A 410 9.76 1.44 -17.55
CA GLY A 410 9.50 1.86 -18.92
C GLY A 410 8.68 3.14 -19.06
N ASN A 411 8.61 3.63 -20.29
CA ASN A 411 7.92 4.88 -20.62
C ASN A 411 6.39 4.73 -20.54
N SER A 412 5.70 5.79 -20.15
CA SER A 412 4.24 5.84 -20.15
C SER A 412 3.65 5.76 -21.56
N LEU A 413 2.51 5.09 -21.69
CA LEU A 413 1.62 5.15 -22.86
C LEU A 413 1.09 6.55 -23.11
N TRP A 414 1.07 7.43 -22.10
CA TRP A 414 0.44 8.73 -22.14
C TRP A 414 1.47 9.86 -22.34
N ALA A 415 1.26 10.68 -23.37
CA ALA A 415 2.02 11.92 -23.57
C ALA A 415 1.45 13.11 -22.78
N GLN A 416 0.21 12.98 -22.31
CA GLN A 416 -0.51 13.97 -21.51
C GLN A 416 -1.53 13.21 -20.65
N THR A 417 -1.80 13.69 -19.43
CA THR A 417 -2.71 13.05 -18.44
C THR A 417 -3.99 13.85 -18.16
N ALA A 418 -4.05 15.12 -18.58
CA ALA A 418 -5.23 15.98 -18.41
C ALA A 418 -5.59 16.71 -19.72
N PRO A 419 -6.39 16.10 -20.63
CA PRO A 419 -6.88 14.72 -20.59
C PRO A 419 -5.81 13.70 -21.02
N PHE A 420 -6.02 12.42 -20.70
CA PHE A 420 -5.17 11.33 -21.14
C PHE A 420 -5.10 11.23 -22.68
N ARG A 421 -3.89 11.33 -23.24
CA ARG A 421 -3.63 11.20 -24.68
C ARG A 421 -2.43 10.30 -24.92
N PRO A 422 -2.54 9.30 -25.80
CA PRO A 422 -1.45 8.36 -26.02
C PRO A 422 -0.25 9.03 -26.70
N VAL A 423 0.93 8.46 -26.50
CA VAL A 423 2.16 8.82 -27.23
C VAL A 423 1.97 8.65 -28.74
N HIS A 424 2.72 9.42 -29.53
CA HIS A 424 2.60 9.44 -31.00
C HIS A 424 2.71 8.04 -31.63
N ALA A 425 3.54 7.15 -31.06
CA ALA A 425 3.67 5.77 -31.55
C ALA A 425 2.34 5.00 -31.55
N CYS A 426 1.39 5.38 -30.68
CA CYS A 426 0.09 4.76 -30.47
C CYS A 426 -1.11 5.65 -30.85
N THR A 427 -0.93 6.90 -31.32
CA THR A 427 -2.04 7.84 -31.59
C THR A 427 -2.99 7.41 -32.70
N HIS A 428 -2.55 6.55 -33.61
CA HIS A 428 -3.36 6.05 -34.73
C HIS A 428 -3.94 4.65 -34.49
N THR A 429 -3.76 4.12 -33.28
CA THR A 429 -4.36 2.84 -32.90
C THR A 429 -5.70 3.12 -32.23
N ASP A 430 -6.78 2.65 -32.83
CA ASP A 430 -8.06 2.61 -32.12
C ASP A 430 -7.95 1.60 -30.99
N MET A 431 -8.03 2.06 -29.74
CA MET A 431 -7.94 1.21 -28.55
C MET A 431 -9.11 0.20 -28.46
N LYS A 432 -10.17 0.38 -29.26
CA LYS A 432 -11.26 -0.59 -29.46
C LYS A 432 -10.97 -1.63 -30.53
N SER A 433 -9.98 -1.40 -31.38
CA SER A 433 -9.58 -2.33 -32.45
C SER A 433 -8.55 -3.33 -31.94
N GLU A 434 -8.64 -4.58 -32.41
CA GLU A 434 -7.60 -5.58 -32.17
C GLU A 434 -6.29 -5.28 -32.94
N GLN A 435 -6.34 -4.42 -33.95
CA GLN A 435 -5.20 -4.10 -34.80
C GLN A 435 -4.32 -3.01 -34.18
N ILE A 436 -3.18 -3.43 -33.63
CA ILE A 436 -2.14 -2.54 -33.11
C ILE A 436 -1.15 -2.21 -34.24
N THR A 437 -0.82 -0.93 -34.42
CA THR A 437 0.20 -0.53 -35.41
C THR A 437 1.57 -1.08 -35.02
N ALA A 438 2.45 -1.34 -36.00
CA ALA A 438 3.80 -1.84 -35.72
C ALA A 438 4.61 -0.92 -34.79
N SER A 439 4.40 0.40 -34.89
CA SER A 439 5.02 1.39 -34.01
C SER A 439 4.54 1.26 -32.57
N CYS A 440 3.24 1.10 -32.35
CA CYS A 440 2.68 0.95 -31.01
C CYS A 440 3.07 -0.42 -30.41
N ALA A 441 3.05 -1.49 -31.20
CA ALA A 441 3.49 -2.81 -30.75
C ALA A 441 4.95 -2.79 -30.27
N THR A 442 5.85 -2.15 -31.03
CA THR A 442 7.25 -1.96 -30.63
C THR A 442 7.38 -1.13 -29.34
N PHE A 443 6.58 -0.07 -29.20
CA PHE A 443 6.57 0.76 -27.99
C PHE A 443 6.15 -0.06 -26.75
N LEU A 444 5.03 -0.80 -26.86
CA LEU A 444 4.52 -1.64 -25.78
C LEU A 444 5.52 -2.74 -25.40
N GLN A 445 6.20 -3.39 -26.36
CA GLN A 445 7.18 -4.44 -26.06
C GLN A 445 8.35 -3.96 -25.17
N ASN A 446 8.67 -2.67 -25.19
CA ASN A 446 9.80 -2.09 -24.45
C ASN A 446 9.40 -1.37 -23.16
N SER A 447 8.14 -1.46 -22.72
CA SER A 447 7.67 -0.79 -21.50
C SER A 447 6.62 -1.61 -20.76
N GLU A 448 6.97 -2.11 -19.58
CA GLU A 448 6.02 -2.82 -18.71
C GLU A 448 4.87 -1.91 -18.27
N LYS A 449 5.17 -0.64 -17.98
CA LYS A 449 4.18 0.39 -17.66
C LYS A 449 3.18 0.57 -18.80
N ALA A 450 3.66 0.77 -20.03
CA ALA A 450 2.78 0.98 -21.17
C ALA A 450 1.93 -0.26 -21.48
N GLN A 451 2.47 -1.48 -21.30
CA GLN A 451 1.69 -2.72 -21.43
C GLN A 451 0.53 -2.77 -20.44
N ALA A 452 0.77 -2.42 -19.16
CA ALA A 452 -0.28 -2.41 -18.14
C ALA A 452 -1.35 -1.35 -18.47
N GLN A 453 -0.93 -0.14 -18.87
CA GLN A 453 -1.85 0.93 -19.27
C GLN A 453 -2.67 0.55 -20.51
N TRP A 454 -2.06 -0.11 -21.49
CA TRP A 454 -2.77 -0.61 -22.67
C TRP A 454 -3.77 -1.71 -22.32
N ALA A 455 -3.42 -2.62 -21.41
CA ALA A 455 -4.33 -3.65 -20.92
C ALA A 455 -5.54 -3.03 -20.19
N LEU A 456 -5.32 -1.97 -19.39
CA LEU A 456 -6.41 -1.24 -18.74
C LEU A 456 -7.40 -0.65 -19.76
N GLU A 457 -6.92 -0.04 -20.85
CA GLU A 457 -7.82 0.49 -21.89
C GLU A 457 -8.66 -0.61 -22.56
N LYS A 458 -8.07 -1.79 -22.81
CA LYS A 458 -8.82 -2.96 -23.31
C LYS A 458 -9.87 -3.45 -22.30
N ASN A 459 -9.54 -3.42 -21.01
CA ASN A 459 -10.49 -3.79 -19.96
C ASN A 459 -11.66 -2.81 -19.91
N PHE A 460 -11.42 -1.50 -20.09
CA PHE A 460 -12.51 -0.53 -20.19
C PHE A 460 -13.44 -0.79 -21.37
N VAL A 461 -12.90 -1.11 -22.55
CA VAL A 461 -13.73 -1.46 -23.72
C VAL A 461 -14.61 -2.66 -23.42
N THR A 462 -14.01 -3.72 -22.85
CA THR A 462 -14.75 -4.94 -22.49
C THR A 462 -15.84 -4.67 -21.44
N PHE A 463 -15.50 -3.91 -20.40
CA PHE A 463 -16.43 -3.49 -19.36
C PHE A 463 -17.61 -2.69 -19.94
N GLU A 464 -17.34 -1.69 -20.78
CA GLU A 464 -18.36 -0.84 -21.40
C GLU A 464 -19.28 -1.65 -22.31
N GLU A 465 -18.76 -2.61 -23.07
CA GLU A 465 -19.57 -3.53 -23.87
C GLU A 465 -20.48 -4.40 -23.00
N ASN A 466 -19.95 -4.95 -21.91
CA ASN A 466 -20.71 -5.77 -20.96
C ASN A 466 -21.82 -4.97 -20.28
N VAL A 467 -21.51 -3.76 -19.80
CA VAL A 467 -22.48 -2.83 -19.19
C VAL A 467 -23.60 -2.51 -20.18
N ASN A 468 -23.27 -2.20 -21.44
CA ASN A 468 -24.26 -1.87 -22.47
C ASN A 468 -25.17 -3.06 -22.82
N ARG A 469 -24.69 -4.29 -22.71
CA ARG A 469 -25.49 -5.52 -22.92
C ARG A 469 -26.30 -5.90 -21.67
N ASN A 470 -25.85 -5.53 -20.49
CA ASN A 470 -26.50 -5.85 -19.23
C ASN A 470 -27.80 -5.05 -19.03
N THR A 471 -28.93 -5.76 -18.97
CA THR A 471 -30.26 -5.15 -18.81
C THR A 471 -30.45 -4.44 -17.47
N LEU A 472 -29.62 -4.72 -16.46
CA LEU A 472 -29.67 -4.05 -15.16
C LEU A 472 -29.30 -2.57 -15.25
N PHE A 473 -28.39 -2.19 -16.16
CA PHE A 473 -27.86 -0.83 -16.30
C PHE A 473 -28.52 -0.02 -17.41
N ARG A 474 -29.39 -0.65 -18.22
CA ARG A 474 -30.20 0.08 -19.21
C ARG A 474 -31.29 0.86 -18.48
N LYS A 475 -31.31 2.19 -18.62
CA LYS A 475 -32.45 3.01 -18.18
C LYS A 475 -33.72 2.47 -18.84
N LYS A 476 -34.76 2.18 -18.05
CA LYS A 476 -36.11 1.94 -18.56
C LYS A 476 -36.72 3.22 -19.07
#